data_AF-A0A8S3E4Z6-F1
#
_entry.id   AF-A0A8S3E4Z6-F1
#
_cell.length_a   1.000
_cell.length_b   1.000
_cell.length_c   1.000
_cell.angle_alpha   90.00
_cell.angle_beta   90.00
_cell.angle_gamma   90.00
#
_symmetry.space_group_name_H-M   'P 1'
#
loop_
_entity.id
_entity.type
_entity.pdbx_description
1 polymer ?
#
loop_
_entity_poly.entity_id
_entity_poly.type
_entity_poly.pdbx_seq_one_letter_code
_entity_poly.pdbx_strand_id
1 'polypeptide(L)'
;SAIRSKCQQETEIKNQHKDIYSKVENHLTGHPHLIPRNNAIFKQYSDHLLDYLNQSYFTPLSCKDQLISREQAQILGSIRRIIQNRNLIIRVTDKGNNFYIGSAVEFEKKAQKFFSDTNAFIELSYNPFNEILDKVTQLLNTLRGKDLIRKWQYEQMMPDRTNCELAHLYFNPKTHKDGIPVRPIESTIHASTTKISKFLDKILRPIFDDKCKDTTIIDGASLITELSKYNKKGLLKPTTLFCTFDIRNLYTMLPQEESLDILMTFLHAHGYRKVKGISIDTIKKLASIILKDNVFAYGKKIYKQTTGGAMGSSLTLTLANIFMSEWQKKLVEEQTKTGEFYGRYIDDIFMTWNRSEEELRKLLDDVNTWHPNIKLDYKIGNSLPFLDVQLTNNNGILLTSV
;
A
#
# COMPACT_ATOMS: atom_id res chain seq x y z
N SER A 1 17.86 -14.99 -31.84
CA SER A 1 16.42 -15.26 -32.00
C SER A 1 16.30 -16.63 -32.64
N ALA A 2 16.18 -17.69 -31.83
CA ALA A 2 15.83 -18.99 -32.35
C ALA A 2 14.32 -18.95 -32.63
N ILE A 3 13.94 -19.14 -33.88
CA ILE A 3 12.55 -19.39 -34.26
C ILE A 3 12.07 -20.55 -33.38
N ARG A 4 11.00 -20.35 -32.60
CA ARG A 4 10.43 -21.41 -31.75
C ARG A 4 10.19 -22.64 -32.61
N SER A 5 10.56 -23.83 -32.13
CA SER A 5 10.33 -25.04 -32.93
C SER A 5 8.82 -25.24 -33.10
N LYS A 6 8.41 -25.85 -34.22
CA LYS A 6 7.00 -26.18 -34.48
C LYS A 6 6.38 -26.93 -33.29
N CYS A 7 7.13 -27.85 -32.68
CA CYS A 7 6.71 -28.59 -31.49
C CYS A 7 6.46 -27.69 -30.26
N GLN A 8 7.29 -26.67 -30.03
CA GLN A 8 7.06 -25.69 -28.97
C GLN A 8 5.80 -24.86 -29.23
N GLN A 9 5.60 -24.39 -30.48
CA GLN A 9 4.41 -23.62 -30.85
C GLN A 9 3.13 -24.45 -30.67
N GLU A 10 3.12 -25.71 -31.12
CA GLU A 10 1.99 -26.63 -30.92
C GLU A 10 1.68 -26.88 -29.43
N THR A 11 2.70 -26.97 -28.59
CA THR A 11 2.54 -27.14 -27.13
C THR A 11 1.91 -25.89 -26.52
N GLU A 12 2.32 -24.71 -26.96
CA GLU A 12 1.82 -23.43 -26.45
C GLU A 12 0.40 -23.14 -26.92
N ILE A 13 0.07 -23.47 -28.18
CA ILE A 13 -1.31 -23.44 -28.69
C ILE A 13 -2.21 -24.32 -27.85
N LYS A 14 -1.80 -25.57 -27.55
CA LYS A 14 -2.58 -26.48 -26.68
C LYS A 14 -2.78 -25.91 -25.29
N ASN A 15 -1.74 -25.35 -24.68
CA ASN A 15 -1.82 -24.80 -23.33
C ASN A 15 -2.71 -23.55 -23.27
N GLN A 16 -2.57 -22.63 -24.23
CA GLN A 16 -3.38 -21.42 -24.30
C GLN A 16 -4.83 -21.72 -24.66
N HIS A 17 -5.07 -22.63 -25.62
CA HIS A 17 -6.41 -23.08 -25.96
C HIS A 17 -7.11 -23.64 -24.73
N LYS A 18 -6.45 -24.55 -24.00
CA LYS A 18 -6.99 -25.12 -22.76
C LYS A 18 -7.29 -24.07 -21.70
N ASP A 19 -6.37 -23.14 -21.44
CA ASP A 19 -6.54 -22.10 -20.43
C ASP A 19 -7.72 -21.17 -20.77
N ILE A 20 -7.76 -20.65 -21.99
CA ILE A 20 -8.81 -19.74 -22.46
C ILE A 20 -10.17 -20.46 -22.50
N TYR A 21 -10.21 -21.68 -23.04
CA TYR A 21 -11.42 -22.49 -23.10
C TYR A 21 -11.98 -22.76 -21.70
N SER A 22 -11.15 -23.22 -20.77
CA SER A 22 -11.58 -23.49 -19.39
C SER A 22 -12.06 -22.25 -18.66
N LYS A 23 -11.45 -21.08 -18.89
CA LYS A 23 -11.92 -19.81 -18.29
C LYS A 23 -13.31 -19.42 -18.80
N VAL A 24 -13.53 -19.51 -20.11
CA VAL A 24 -14.84 -19.20 -20.72
C VAL A 24 -15.89 -20.21 -20.28
N GLU A 25 -15.55 -21.50 -20.26
CA GLU A 25 -16.43 -22.57 -19.78
C GLU A 25 -16.81 -22.37 -18.31
N ASN A 26 -15.86 -22.08 -17.43
CA ASN A 26 -16.11 -21.83 -16.00
C ASN A 26 -16.97 -20.58 -15.77
N HIS A 27 -16.79 -19.53 -16.56
CA HIS A 27 -17.60 -18.32 -16.45
C HIS A 27 -19.06 -18.57 -16.85
N LEU A 28 -19.29 -19.28 -17.95
CA LEU A 28 -20.62 -19.56 -18.47
C LEU A 28 -21.37 -20.64 -17.68
N THR A 29 -20.66 -21.64 -17.15
CA THR A 29 -21.25 -22.62 -16.21
C THR A 29 -21.71 -21.99 -14.90
N GLY A 30 -21.08 -20.88 -14.48
CA GLY A 30 -21.57 -20.04 -13.39
C GLY A 30 -22.83 -19.22 -13.72
N HIS A 31 -23.22 -19.14 -15.00
CA HIS A 31 -24.38 -18.37 -15.50
C HIS A 31 -25.21 -19.22 -16.48
N PRO A 32 -25.76 -20.37 -16.04
CA PRO A 32 -26.36 -21.39 -16.92
C PRO A 32 -27.62 -20.93 -17.68
N HIS A 33 -28.19 -19.79 -17.30
CA HIS A 33 -29.30 -19.13 -18.00
C HIS A 33 -28.86 -18.47 -19.32
N LEU A 34 -27.55 -18.29 -19.56
CA LEU A 34 -27.03 -17.68 -20.79
C LEU A 34 -26.87 -18.72 -21.91
N ILE A 35 -26.09 -19.79 -21.67
CA ILE A 35 -25.78 -20.81 -22.69
C ILE A 35 -25.57 -22.19 -22.02
N PRO A 36 -26.35 -23.22 -22.37
CA PRO A 36 -26.14 -24.58 -21.90
C PRO A 36 -24.81 -25.20 -22.36
N ARG A 37 -24.17 -26.03 -21.53
CA ARG A 37 -22.85 -26.63 -21.79
C ARG A 37 -22.79 -27.50 -23.05
N ASN A 38 -23.90 -28.16 -23.39
CA ASN A 38 -24.00 -29.04 -24.57
C ASN A 38 -24.42 -28.28 -25.82
N ASN A 39 -24.45 -26.95 -25.79
CA ASN A 39 -24.80 -26.15 -26.94
C ASN A 39 -23.68 -26.25 -28.00
N ALA A 40 -24.07 -26.47 -29.26
CA ALA A 40 -23.16 -26.55 -30.40
C ALA A 40 -22.20 -25.33 -30.51
N ILE A 41 -22.60 -24.18 -29.95
CA ILE A 41 -21.80 -22.97 -29.85
C ILE A 41 -20.45 -23.20 -29.12
N PHE A 42 -20.37 -24.08 -28.12
CA PHE A 42 -19.10 -24.35 -27.41
C PHE A 42 -18.09 -25.07 -28.27
N LYS A 43 -18.55 -26.02 -29.09
CA LYS A 43 -17.70 -26.71 -30.04
C LYS A 43 -17.22 -25.75 -31.12
N GLN A 44 -18.13 -24.96 -31.68
CA GLN A 44 -17.80 -23.95 -32.69
C GLN A 44 -16.80 -22.90 -32.15
N TYR A 45 -16.99 -22.42 -30.93
CA TYR A 45 -16.05 -21.52 -30.26
C TYR A 45 -14.67 -22.16 -30.07
N SER A 46 -14.64 -23.40 -29.59
CA SER A 46 -13.38 -24.15 -29.41
C SER A 46 -12.61 -24.26 -30.73
N ASP A 47 -13.31 -24.60 -31.81
CA ASP A 47 -12.73 -24.77 -33.14
C ASP A 47 -12.21 -23.43 -33.68
N HIS A 48 -13.02 -22.36 -33.60
CA HIS A 48 -12.60 -21.02 -34.02
C HIS A 48 -11.41 -20.48 -33.21
N LEU A 49 -11.36 -20.74 -31.90
CA LEU A 49 -10.23 -20.35 -31.06
C LEU A 49 -8.96 -21.10 -31.48
N LEU A 50 -9.07 -22.40 -31.76
CA LEU A 50 -7.94 -23.19 -32.20
C LEU A 50 -7.43 -22.71 -33.57
N ASP A 51 -8.33 -22.40 -34.50
CA ASP A 51 -7.99 -21.81 -35.80
C ASP A 51 -7.28 -20.47 -35.65
N TYR A 52 -7.80 -19.58 -34.80
CA TYR A 52 -7.18 -18.28 -34.52
C TYR A 52 -5.79 -18.43 -33.91
N LEU A 53 -5.60 -19.34 -32.95
CA LEU A 53 -4.29 -19.58 -32.33
C LEU A 53 -3.31 -20.20 -33.34
N ASN A 54 -3.75 -21.17 -34.15
CA ASN A 54 -2.93 -21.73 -35.21
C ASN A 54 -2.51 -20.64 -36.21
N GLN A 55 -3.43 -19.80 -36.66
CA GLN A 55 -3.11 -18.66 -37.52
C GLN A 55 -2.12 -17.72 -36.82
N SER A 56 -2.35 -17.35 -35.56
CA SER A 56 -1.49 -16.41 -34.84
C SER A 56 -0.05 -16.92 -34.65
N TYR A 57 0.13 -18.21 -34.36
CA TYR A 57 1.45 -18.80 -34.10
C TYR A 57 2.19 -19.20 -35.38
N PHE A 58 1.48 -19.59 -36.43
CA PHE A 58 2.08 -20.05 -37.69
C PHE A 58 2.11 -18.99 -38.79
N THR A 59 1.39 -17.87 -38.65
CA THR A 59 1.52 -16.73 -39.56
C THR A 59 2.90 -16.10 -39.36
N PRO A 60 3.75 -16.05 -40.39
CA PRO A 60 5.04 -15.39 -40.29
C PRO A 60 4.85 -13.91 -39.98
N LEU A 61 5.63 -13.40 -39.01
CA LEU A 61 5.71 -11.96 -38.78
C LEU A 61 6.09 -11.25 -40.07
N SER A 62 5.48 -10.08 -40.33
CA SER A 62 5.84 -9.28 -41.50
C SER A 62 7.33 -8.90 -41.46
N CYS A 63 7.95 -8.67 -42.62
CA CYS A 63 9.36 -8.24 -42.67
C CYS A 63 9.60 -6.99 -41.80
N LYS A 64 8.64 -6.05 -41.79
CA LYS A 64 8.65 -4.86 -40.94
C LYS A 64 8.69 -5.21 -39.46
N ASP A 65 7.82 -6.10 -38.98
CA ASP A 65 7.75 -6.49 -37.57
C ASP A 65 9.00 -7.27 -37.13
N GLN A 66 9.57 -8.07 -38.03
CA GLN A 66 10.83 -8.77 -37.77
C GLN A 66 12.01 -7.79 -37.63
N LEU A 67 12.08 -6.76 -38.48
CA LEU A 67 13.10 -5.72 -38.39
C LEU A 67 12.97 -4.93 -37.08
N ILE A 68 11.75 -4.48 -36.76
CA ILE A 68 11.45 -3.77 -35.50
C ILE A 68 11.83 -4.63 -34.29
N SER A 69 11.45 -5.92 -34.29
CA SER A 69 11.77 -6.83 -33.19
C SER A 69 13.27 -7.03 -33.01
N ARG A 70 14.03 -7.12 -34.12
CA ARG A 70 15.50 -7.24 -34.07
C ARG A 70 16.14 -5.95 -33.54
N GLU A 71 15.69 -4.80 -34.01
CA GLU A 71 16.18 -3.50 -33.55
C GLU A 71 15.90 -3.29 -32.06
N GLN A 72 14.66 -3.57 -31.61
CA GLN A 72 14.29 -3.52 -30.19
C GLN A 72 15.15 -4.47 -29.35
N ALA A 73 15.39 -5.70 -29.82
CA ALA A 73 16.26 -6.64 -29.11
C ALA A 73 17.70 -6.13 -29.02
N GLN A 74 18.23 -5.50 -30.07
CA GLN A 74 19.55 -4.87 -30.05
C GLN A 74 19.62 -3.69 -29.08
N ILE A 75 18.60 -2.83 -29.07
CA ILE A 75 18.48 -1.71 -28.13
C ILE A 75 18.45 -2.22 -26.69
N LEU A 76 17.59 -3.20 -26.38
CA LEU A 76 17.50 -3.80 -25.05
C LEU A 76 18.82 -4.47 -24.64
N GLY A 77 19.50 -5.14 -25.56
CA GLY A 77 20.82 -5.72 -25.34
C GLY A 77 21.87 -4.65 -25.03
N SER A 78 21.84 -3.52 -25.75
CA SER A 78 22.73 -2.38 -25.51
C SER A 78 22.46 -1.74 -24.14
N ILE A 79 21.19 -1.49 -23.80
CA ILE A 79 20.79 -0.93 -22.51
C ILE A 79 21.27 -1.81 -21.36
N ARG A 80 21.02 -3.13 -21.42
CA ARG A 80 21.48 -4.08 -20.39
C ARG A 80 23.00 -4.04 -20.20
N ARG A 81 23.75 -3.99 -21.31
CA ARG A 81 25.21 -3.88 -21.29
C ARG A 81 25.69 -2.58 -20.64
N ILE A 82 25.06 -1.45 -20.97
CA ILE A 82 25.38 -0.15 -20.37
C ILE A 82 25.11 -0.17 -18.87
N ILE A 83 23.94 -0.68 -18.45
CA ILE A 83 23.57 -0.80 -17.04
C ILE A 83 24.61 -1.62 -16.26
N GLN A 84 24.99 -2.77 -16.79
CA GLN A 84 25.98 -3.65 -16.16
C GLN A 84 27.38 -3.01 -16.12
N ASN A 85 27.88 -2.54 -17.26
CA ASN A 85 29.24 -2.00 -17.37
C ASN A 85 29.43 -0.72 -16.56
N ARG A 86 28.39 0.11 -16.44
CA ARG A 86 28.45 1.37 -15.69
C ARG A 86 27.91 1.23 -14.26
N ASN A 87 27.57 0.02 -13.83
CA ASN A 87 26.98 -0.27 -12.53
C ASN A 87 25.82 0.67 -12.18
N LEU A 88 24.87 0.78 -13.11
CA LEU A 88 23.68 1.62 -12.97
C LEU A 88 22.50 0.81 -12.44
N ILE A 89 21.52 1.51 -11.87
CA ILE A 89 20.24 0.96 -11.46
C ILE A 89 19.12 1.72 -12.17
N ILE A 90 18.10 0.98 -12.64
CA ILE A 90 16.86 1.55 -13.16
C ILE A 90 15.73 1.22 -12.18
N ARG A 91 14.96 2.23 -11.79
CA ARG A 91 13.80 2.10 -10.89
C ARG A 91 12.65 2.97 -11.36
N VAL A 92 11.42 2.53 -11.09
CA VAL A 92 10.24 3.39 -11.20
C VAL A 92 10.28 4.41 -10.07
N THR A 93 9.98 5.67 -10.37
CA THR A 93 9.96 6.73 -9.36
C THR A 93 8.77 6.60 -8.42
N ASP A 94 8.93 7.10 -7.19
CA ASP A 94 7.90 7.06 -6.15
C ASP A 94 6.63 7.86 -6.49
N LYS A 95 6.82 9.06 -7.04
CA LYS A 95 5.73 9.91 -7.58
C LYS A 95 6.03 10.19 -9.05
N GLY A 96 5.09 9.84 -9.92
CA GLY A 96 5.20 10.01 -11.37
C GLY A 96 5.53 8.71 -12.11
N ASN A 97 5.06 8.60 -13.34
CA ASN A 97 5.28 7.47 -14.24
C ASN A 97 6.65 7.55 -14.96
N ASN A 98 7.68 7.97 -14.24
CA ASN A 98 9.03 8.16 -14.78
C ASN A 98 9.98 7.08 -14.28
N PHE A 99 11.12 6.96 -14.97
CA PHE A 99 12.22 6.10 -14.57
C PHE A 99 13.37 6.92 -13.99
N TYR A 100 13.91 6.45 -12.88
CA TYR A 100 15.19 6.88 -12.34
C TYR A 100 16.30 5.99 -12.88
N ILE A 101 17.37 6.61 -13.36
CA ILE A 101 18.62 5.95 -13.75
C ILE A 101 19.74 6.60 -12.95
N GLY A 102 20.48 5.81 -12.18
CA GLY A 102 21.59 6.33 -11.38
C GLY A 102 22.60 5.27 -10.97
N SER A 103 23.63 5.65 -10.23
CA SER A 103 24.64 4.72 -9.70
C SER A 103 24.00 3.71 -8.75
N ALA A 104 24.26 2.42 -8.97
CA ALA A 104 23.81 1.36 -8.08
C ALA A 104 24.46 1.45 -6.70
N VAL A 105 25.72 1.91 -6.63
CA VAL A 105 26.45 2.11 -5.36
C VAL A 105 25.80 3.19 -4.51
N GLU A 106 25.50 4.34 -5.11
CA GLU A 106 24.85 5.45 -4.39
C GLU A 106 23.42 5.10 -3.98
N PHE A 107 22.71 4.36 -4.81
CA PHE A 107 21.37 3.85 -4.47
C PHE A 107 21.42 2.88 -3.28
N GLU A 108 22.38 1.96 -3.28
CA GLU A 108 22.56 1.01 -2.17
C GLU A 108 22.95 1.72 -0.88
N LYS A 109 23.80 2.76 -0.92
CA LYS A 109 24.09 3.59 0.25
C LYS A 109 22.83 4.22 0.84
N LYS A 110 21.89 4.69 0.01
CA LYS A 110 20.61 5.23 0.47
C LYS A 110 19.73 4.16 1.11
N ALA A 111 19.71 2.95 0.56
CA ALA A 111 19.01 1.82 1.16
C ALA A 111 19.60 1.43 2.52
N GLN A 112 20.93 1.34 2.63
CA GLN A 112 21.61 1.05 3.89
C GLN A 112 21.37 2.15 4.94
N LYS A 113 21.39 3.42 4.52
CA LYS A 113 21.04 4.55 5.38
C LYS A 113 19.62 4.42 5.94
N PHE A 114 18.65 3.99 5.13
CA PHE A 114 17.29 3.75 5.61
C PHE A 114 17.23 2.67 6.71
N PHE A 115 18.00 1.57 6.56
CA PHE A 115 18.08 0.55 7.60
C PHE A 115 18.71 1.09 8.89
N SER A 116 19.79 1.88 8.79
CA SER A 116 20.47 2.46 9.96
C SER A 116 19.65 3.53 10.67
N ASP A 117 18.92 4.36 9.92
CA ASP A 117 18.19 5.51 10.48
C ASP A 117 16.96 5.08 11.29
N THR A 118 16.40 3.89 11.02
CA THR A 118 15.14 3.44 11.64
C THR A 118 15.33 2.52 12.84
N ASN A 119 16.43 1.74 12.90
CA ASN A 119 16.61 0.63 13.86
C ASN A 119 15.41 -0.34 13.93
N ALA A 120 14.56 -0.35 12.89
CA ALA A 120 13.31 -1.09 12.85
C ALA A 120 13.48 -2.52 12.32
N PHE A 121 14.71 -2.91 11.99
CA PHE A 121 15.01 -4.16 11.29
C PHE A 121 16.21 -4.86 11.91
N ILE A 122 16.11 -6.19 12.01
CA ILE A 122 17.22 -7.05 12.38
C ILE A 122 17.53 -8.01 11.24
N GLU A 123 18.81 -8.18 10.91
CA GLU A 123 19.26 -9.18 9.94
C GLU A 123 19.18 -10.58 10.57
N LEU A 124 18.62 -11.54 9.85
CA LEU A 124 18.55 -12.93 10.25
C LEU A 124 19.64 -13.75 9.55
N SER A 125 20.24 -14.68 10.29
CA SER A 125 21.27 -15.60 9.78
C SER A 125 20.71 -16.77 8.95
N TYR A 126 19.39 -16.95 8.96
CA TYR A 126 18.72 -18.06 8.30
C TYR A 126 17.37 -17.61 7.71
N ASN A 127 16.76 -18.46 6.88
CA ASN A 127 15.45 -18.22 6.29
C ASN A 127 14.33 -18.86 7.14
N PRO A 128 13.52 -18.09 7.89
CA PRO A 128 12.45 -18.62 8.73
C PRO A 128 11.12 -18.82 7.99
N PHE A 129 11.10 -18.76 6.65
CA PHE A 129 9.85 -18.79 5.86
C PHE A 129 8.90 -19.93 6.25
N ASN A 130 9.42 -21.17 6.33
CA ASN A 130 8.60 -22.33 6.71
C ASN A 130 8.07 -22.21 8.15
N GLU A 131 8.88 -21.72 9.08
CA GLU A 131 8.47 -21.52 10.48
C GLU A 131 7.31 -20.52 10.58
N ILE A 132 7.36 -19.43 9.81
CA ILE A 132 6.30 -18.43 9.78
C ILE A 132 5.05 -18.99 9.11
N LEU A 133 5.19 -19.69 7.99
CA LEU A 133 4.07 -20.33 7.30
C LEU A 133 3.35 -21.35 8.20
N ASP A 134 4.10 -22.16 8.96
CA ASP A 134 3.56 -23.11 9.90
C ASP A 134 2.89 -22.42 11.09
N LYS A 135 3.50 -21.38 11.67
CA LYS A 135 2.87 -20.54 12.71
C LYS A 135 1.52 -19.98 12.25
N VAL A 136 1.46 -19.40 11.04
CA VAL A 136 0.21 -18.85 10.47
C VAL A 136 -0.83 -19.96 10.30
N THR A 137 -0.44 -21.09 9.73
CA THR A 137 -1.33 -22.24 9.53
C THR A 137 -1.87 -22.76 10.87
N GLN A 138 -0.99 -22.93 11.86
CA GLN A 138 -1.35 -23.42 13.19
C GLN A 138 -2.28 -22.46 13.92
N LEU A 139 -2.05 -21.15 13.82
CA LEU A 139 -2.94 -20.14 14.38
C LEU A 139 -4.35 -20.29 13.80
N LEU A 140 -4.48 -20.31 12.47
CA LEU A 140 -5.78 -20.42 11.80
C LEU A 140 -6.48 -21.75 12.11
N ASN A 141 -5.75 -22.87 12.14
CA ASN A 141 -6.27 -24.18 12.54
C ASN A 141 -6.81 -24.16 13.97
N THR A 142 -6.05 -23.56 14.89
CA THR A 142 -6.44 -23.45 16.30
C THR A 142 -7.69 -22.59 16.47
N LEU A 143 -7.75 -21.44 15.78
CA LEU A 143 -8.92 -20.57 15.80
C LEU A 143 -10.15 -21.26 15.22
N ARG A 144 -9.98 -22.04 14.15
CA ARG A 144 -11.07 -22.79 13.53
C ARG A 144 -11.56 -23.95 14.42
N GLY A 145 -10.64 -24.72 15.00
CA GLY A 145 -10.95 -25.85 15.88
C GLY A 145 -11.61 -25.45 17.20
N LYS A 146 -11.40 -24.20 17.64
CA LYS A 146 -12.09 -23.60 18.81
C LYS A 146 -13.34 -22.81 18.45
N ASP A 147 -13.81 -22.88 17.20
CA ASP A 147 -14.94 -22.10 16.66
C ASP A 147 -14.87 -20.58 16.91
N LEU A 148 -13.65 -20.04 17.00
CA LEU A 148 -13.41 -18.59 17.11
C LEU A 148 -13.52 -17.87 15.76
N ILE A 149 -13.39 -18.63 14.66
CA ILE A 149 -13.62 -18.17 13.29
C ILE A 149 -14.48 -19.18 12.52
N ARG A 150 -15.31 -18.67 11.60
CA ARG A 150 -16.14 -19.48 10.70
C ARG A 150 -15.33 -20.08 9.56
N LYS A 151 -15.84 -21.16 8.96
CA LYS A 151 -15.21 -21.85 7.81
C LYS A 151 -14.81 -20.89 6.68
N TRP A 152 -15.72 -20.02 6.25
CA TRP A 152 -15.44 -19.07 5.17
C TRP A 152 -14.35 -18.03 5.53
N GLN A 153 -14.21 -17.67 6.82
CA GLN A 153 -13.18 -16.75 7.29
C GLN A 153 -11.82 -17.45 7.26
N TYR A 154 -11.78 -18.69 7.73
CA TYR A 154 -10.61 -19.55 7.66
C TYR A 154 -10.15 -19.75 6.21
N GLU A 155 -11.05 -20.08 5.29
CA GLU A 155 -10.73 -20.27 3.86
C GLU A 155 -10.20 -19.00 3.19
N GLN A 156 -10.75 -17.83 3.55
CA GLN A 156 -10.25 -16.54 3.04
C GLN A 156 -8.87 -16.17 3.59
N MET A 157 -8.57 -16.54 4.83
CA MET A 157 -7.32 -16.20 5.51
C MET A 157 -6.19 -17.21 5.29
N MET A 158 -6.51 -18.47 4.95
CA MET A 158 -5.52 -19.54 4.86
C MET A 158 -4.54 -19.32 3.70
N PRO A 159 -3.23 -19.18 3.96
CA PRO A 159 -2.23 -19.08 2.90
C PRO A 159 -2.27 -20.27 1.94
N ASP A 160 -1.98 -20.01 0.67
CA ASP A 160 -1.76 -21.08 -0.31
C ASP A 160 -0.30 -21.54 -0.19
N ARG A 161 -0.07 -22.69 0.44
CA ARG A 161 1.28 -23.22 0.67
C ARG A 161 2.09 -23.42 -0.62
N THR A 162 1.44 -23.61 -1.77
CA THR A 162 2.13 -23.83 -3.05
C THR A 162 2.62 -22.54 -3.69
N ASN A 163 1.98 -21.42 -3.36
CA ASN A 163 2.24 -20.10 -3.95
C ASN A 163 2.72 -19.07 -2.92
N CYS A 164 3.05 -19.50 -1.69
CA CYS A 164 3.62 -18.61 -0.68
C CYS A 164 5.13 -18.47 -0.87
N GLU A 165 5.62 -17.26 -0.69
CA GLU A 165 7.05 -16.94 -0.69
C GLU A 165 7.34 -15.88 0.37
N LEU A 166 8.63 -15.69 0.64
CA LEU A 166 9.07 -14.61 1.52
C LEU A 166 8.77 -13.27 0.87
N ALA A 167 8.29 -12.30 1.65
CA ALA A 167 8.15 -10.93 1.16
C ALA A 167 9.50 -10.38 0.67
N HIS A 168 9.49 -9.39 -0.21
CA HIS A 168 10.72 -8.74 -0.65
C HIS A 168 10.62 -7.23 -0.53
N LEU A 169 11.65 -6.63 0.04
CA LEU A 169 11.78 -5.19 0.10
C LEU A 169 12.44 -4.68 -1.18
N TYR A 170 11.92 -3.58 -1.71
CA TYR A 170 12.57 -2.79 -2.73
C TYR A 170 12.39 -1.31 -2.43
N PHE A 171 13.08 -0.46 -3.18
CA PHE A 171 13.09 0.97 -2.95
C PHE A 171 12.71 1.73 -4.20
N ASN A 172 11.85 2.74 -4.04
CA ASN A 172 11.48 3.69 -5.08
C ASN A 172 12.13 5.06 -4.79
N PRO A 173 12.86 5.66 -5.75
CA PRO A 173 13.46 6.98 -5.57
C PRO A 173 12.42 8.09 -5.58
N LYS A 174 12.52 9.00 -4.60
CA LYS A 174 11.71 10.21 -4.47
C LYS A 174 12.37 11.36 -5.22
N THR A 175 12.28 11.36 -6.55
CA THR A 175 12.92 12.37 -7.44
C THR A 175 12.41 13.79 -7.25
N HIS A 176 11.27 13.97 -6.57
CA HIS A 176 10.69 15.27 -6.21
C HIS A 176 11.21 15.84 -4.88
N LYS A 177 12.15 15.16 -4.20
CA LYS A 177 12.79 15.64 -2.97
C LYS A 177 14.30 15.80 -3.19
N ASP A 178 14.88 16.82 -2.56
CA ASP A 178 16.32 17.06 -2.60
C ASP A 178 17.12 15.85 -2.11
N GLY A 179 18.24 15.58 -2.78
CA GLY A 179 19.06 14.39 -2.51
C GLY A 179 18.45 13.07 -2.98
N ILE A 180 17.22 13.06 -3.51
CA ILE A 180 16.51 11.89 -4.05
C ILE A 180 16.53 10.72 -3.04
N PRO A 181 15.91 10.86 -1.85
CA PRO A 181 15.81 9.79 -0.88
C PRO A 181 14.99 8.62 -1.43
N VAL A 182 15.02 7.47 -0.75
CA VAL A 182 14.31 6.27 -1.16
C VAL A 182 13.05 6.03 -0.31
N ARG A 183 11.96 5.55 -0.93
CA ARG A 183 10.80 4.99 -0.22
C ARG A 183 10.93 3.47 -0.19
N PRO A 184 10.94 2.83 0.99
CA PRO A 184 10.84 1.38 1.10
C PRO A 184 9.45 0.92 0.67
N ILE A 185 9.37 -0.12 -0.14
CA ILE A 185 8.13 -0.83 -0.45
C ILE A 185 8.38 -2.31 -0.23
N GLU A 186 7.58 -2.89 0.65
CA GLU A 186 7.62 -4.33 0.92
C GLU A 186 6.54 -5.01 0.08
N SER A 187 6.95 -5.81 -0.90
CA SER A 187 6.02 -6.63 -1.66
C SER A 187 5.64 -7.85 -0.85
N THR A 188 4.41 -7.85 -0.34
CA THR A 188 3.87 -8.96 0.44
C THR A 188 2.88 -9.81 -0.36
N ILE A 189 2.75 -9.65 -1.68
CA ILE A 189 1.66 -10.25 -2.48
C ILE A 189 1.44 -11.74 -2.19
N HIS A 190 2.53 -12.47 -1.98
CA HIS A 190 2.57 -13.91 -1.75
C HIS A 190 3.07 -14.29 -0.34
N ALA A 191 3.19 -13.33 0.58
CA ALA A 191 3.57 -13.62 1.96
C ALA A 191 2.48 -14.40 2.72
N SER A 192 2.89 -15.22 3.67
CA SER A 192 1.99 -16.11 4.44
C SER A 192 0.92 -15.35 5.22
N THR A 193 1.19 -14.10 5.63
CA THR A 193 0.28 -13.25 6.41
C THR A 193 -0.66 -12.38 5.56
N THR A 194 -0.47 -12.34 4.23
CA THR A 194 -1.15 -11.37 3.35
C THR A 194 -2.65 -11.55 3.27
N LYS A 195 -3.12 -12.80 3.26
CA LYS A 195 -4.55 -13.09 3.27
C LYS A 195 -5.21 -12.66 4.59
N ILE A 196 -4.52 -12.83 5.72
CA ILE A 196 -4.98 -12.32 7.02
C ILE A 196 -5.03 -10.80 7.00
N SER A 197 -3.96 -10.15 6.49
CA SER A 197 -3.87 -8.68 6.40
C SER A 197 -5.01 -8.07 5.60
N LYS A 198 -5.27 -8.61 4.39
CA LYS A 198 -6.39 -8.19 3.54
C LYS A 198 -7.75 -8.44 4.19
N PHE A 199 -7.90 -9.57 4.87
CA PHE A 199 -9.16 -9.89 5.55
C PHE A 199 -9.45 -8.94 6.71
N LEU A 200 -8.45 -8.68 7.56
CA LEU A 200 -8.60 -7.75 8.68
C LEU A 200 -8.83 -6.31 8.20
N ASP A 201 -8.09 -5.86 7.20
CA ASP A 201 -8.32 -4.55 6.58
C ASP A 201 -9.77 -4.42 6.08
N LYS A 202 -10.26 -5.41 5.33
CA LYS A 202 -11.64 -5.43 4.79
C LYS A 202 -12.72 -5.29 5.87
N ILE A 203 -12.50 -5.78 7.09
CA ILE A 203 -13.50 -5.71 8.17
C ILE A 203 -13.29 -4.52 9.11
N LEU A 204 -12.06 -4.00 9.24
CA LEU A 204 -11.71 -2.92 10.16
C LEU A 204 -11.74 -1.55 9.49
N ARG A 205 -11.31 -1.44 8.23
CA ARG A 205 -11.23 -0.17 7.50
C ARG A 205 -12.58 0.55 7.43
N PRO A 206 -13.72 -0.11 7.11
CA PRO A 206 -15.01 0.56 7.11
C PRO A 206 -15.44 1.10 8.48
N ILE A 207 -14.98 0.48 9.58
CA ILE A 207 -15.25 0.98 10.94
C ILE A 207 -14.45 2.26 11.17
N PHE A 208 -13.17 2.26 10.81
CA PHE A 208 -12.34 3.46 10.88
C PHE A 208 -12.94 4.60 10.03
N ASP A 209 -13.26 4.32 8.78
CA ASP A 209 -13.78 5.33 7.84
C ASP A 209 -15.09 5.95 8.36
N ASP A 210 -16.01 5.14 8.92
CA ASP A 210 -17.26 5.64 9.51
C ASP A 210 -17.02 6.51 10.76
N LYS A 211 -16.14 6.05 11.67
CA LYS A 211 -15.93 6.70 12.98
C LYS A 211 -14.99 7.90 12.93
N CYS A 212 -14.11 7.99 11.94
CA CYS A 212 -13.10 9.04 11.84
C CYS A 212 -13.30 9.98 10.65
N LYS A 213 -14.43 9.89 9.93
CA LYS A 213 -14.74 10.70 8.74
C LYS A 213 -14.56 12.21 8.94
N ASP A 214 -14.92 12.74 10.11
CA ASP A 214 -14.92 14.19 10.36
C ASP A 214 -13.51 14.76 10.53
N THR A 215 -12.50 13.89 10.65
CA THR A 215 -11.08 14.28 10.79
C THR A 215 -10.21 13.73 9.66
N THR A 216 -10.81 13.01 8.71
CA THR A 216 -10.10 12.30 7.64
C THR A 216 -10.38 12.96 6.31
N ILE A 217 -9.33 13.37 5.62
CA ILE A 217 -9.39 13.86 4.23
C ILE A 217 -9.22 12.66 3.30
N ILE A 218 -9.99 12.63 2.21
CA ILE A 218 -9.97 11.52 1.24
C ILE A 218 -9.08 11.86 0.04
N ASP A 219 -9.10 13.12 -0.38
CA ASP A 219 -8.33 13.66 -1.51
C ASP A 219 -8.35 15.21 -1.49
N GLY A 220 -7.63 15.84 -2.42
CA GLY A 220 -7.62 17.30 -2.55
C GLY A 220 -9.00 17.91 -2.81
N ALA A 221 -9.89 17.23 -3.54
CA ALA A 221 -11.24 17.75 -3.83
C ALA A 221 -12.14 17.79 -2.58
N SER A 222 -12.08 16.74 -1.75
CA SER A 222 -12.76 16.67 -0.46
C SER A 222 -12.26 17.77 0.48
N LEU A 223 -10.94 18.03 0.50
CA LEU A 223 -10.36 19.13 1.28
C LEU A 223 -10.89 20.49 0.83
N ILE A 224 -10.88 20.79 -0.48
CA ILE A 224 -11.39 22.06 -1.00
C ILE A 224 -12.87 22.24 -0.61
N THR A 225 -13.64 21.16 -0.66
CA THR A 225 -15.06 21.17 -0.29
C THR A 225 -15.25 21.54 1.19
N GLU A 226 -14.48 20.93 2.09
CA GLU A 226 -14.57 21.24 3.52
C GLU A 226 -14.03 22.64 3.87
N LEU A 227 -12.91 23.06 3.26
CA LEU A 227 -12.38 24.42 3.45
C LEU A 227 -13.33 25.49 2.90
N SER A 228 -14.07 25.19 1.82
CA SER A 228 -15.11 26.08 1.31
C SER A 228 -16.26 26.23 2.31
N LYS A 229 -16.64 25.17 3.02
CA LYS A 229 -17.63 25.26 4.11
C LYS A 229 -17.09 26.07 5.28
N TYR A 230 -15.83 25.88 5.65
CA TYR A 230 -15.15 26.67 6.68
C TYR A 230 -15.13 28.17 6.32
N ASN A 231 -14.80 28.50 5.07
CA ASN A 231 -14.83 29.87 4.56
C ASN A 231 -16.25 30.48 4.58
N LYS A 232 -17.28 29.72 4.12
CA LYS A 232 -18.69 30.16 4.15
C LYS A 232 -19.22 30.44 5.56
N LYS A 233 -18.63 29.84 6.59
CA LYS A 233 -18.96 30.13 8.00
C LYS A 233 -18.30 31.41 8.52
N GLY A 234 -17.51 32.12 7.70
CA GLY A 234 -16.77 33.33 8.10
C GLY A 234 -15.59 33.05 9.02
N LEU A 235 -15.11 31.80 9.07
CA LEU A 235 -14.01 31.39 9.94
C LEU A 235 -12.64 31.67 9.32
N LEU A 236 -12.58 31.76 7.97
CA LEU A 236 -11.37 32.17 7.26
C LEU A 236 -11.23 33.70 7.30
N LYS A 237 -10.38 34.18 8.21
CA LYS A 237 -10.06 35.59 8.41
C LYS A 237 -8.86 35.99 7.55
N PRO A 238 -8.65 37.30 7.31
CA PRO A 238 -7.42 37.78 6.66
C PRO A 238 -6.13 37.34 7.34
N THR A 239 -6.18 37.12 8.65
CA THR A 239 -5.03 36.70 9.48
C THR A 239 -4.96 35.18 9.68
N THR A 240 -5.86 34.37 9.10
CA THR A 240 -5.80 32.91 9.27
C THR A 240 -4.52 32.36 8.67
N LEU A 241 -3.77 31.65 9.50
CA LEU A 241 -2.61 30.88 9.08
C LEU A 241 -3.03 29.47 8.68
N PHE A 242 -2.37 28.93 7.66
CA PHE A 242 -2.42 27.51 7.32
C PHE A 242 -1.21 26.81 7.92
N CYS A 243 -1.43 25.59 8.38
CA CYS A 243 -0.39 24.73 8.91
C CYS A 243 -0.49 23.35 8.27
N THR A 244 0.60 22.90 7.64
CA THR A 244 0.72 21.54 7.09
C THR A 244 1.74 20.74 7.88
N PHE A 245 1.48 19.45 8.08
CA PHE A 245 2.38 18.53 8.76
C PHE A 245 2.66 17.30 7.90
N ASP A 246 3.90 16.82 7.91
CA ASP A 246 4.32 15.52 7.38
C ASP A 246 4.82 14.67 8.56
N ILE A 247 4.20 13.51 8.78
CA ILE A 247 4.63 12.55 9.80
C ILE A 247 5.78 11.71 9.24
N ARG A 248 6.97 11.88 9.81
CA ARG A 248 8.15 11.14 9.37
C ARG A 248 7.98 9.65 9.59
N ASN A 249 8.16 8.88 8.52
CA ASN A 249 8.33 7.42 8.57
C ASN A 249 7.20 6.67 9.32
N LEU A 250 5.96 7.18 9.24
CA LEU A 250 4.80 6.68 10.00
C LEU A 250 4.76 5.16 10.12
N TYR A 251 4.72 4.43 9.01
CA TYR A 251 4.57 2.97 9.03
C TYR A 251 5.72 2.23 9.70
N THR A 252 6.95 2.69 9.55
CA THR A 252 8.14 2.02 10.09
C THR A 252 8.39 2.35 11.56
N MET A 253 7.75 3.40 12.08
CA MET A 253 7.93 3.87 13.45
C MET A 253 6.79 3.49 14.40
N LEU A 254 5.68 2.93 13.90
CA LEU A 254 4.55 2.49 14.73
C LEU A 254 4.99 1.45 15.79
N PRO A 255 4.84 1.72 17.09
CA PRO A 255 5.14 0.72 18.12
C PRO A 255 4.15 -0.44 18.02
N GLN A 256 4.65 -1.66 17.83
CA GLN A 256 3.79 -2.80 17.45
C GLN A 256 2.78 -3.19 18.53
N GLU A 257 3.21 -3.33 19.80
CA GLU A 257 2.29 -3.67 20.90
C GLU A 257 1.26 -2.57 21.14
N GLU A 258 1.72 -1.33 21.21
CA GLU A 258 0.86 -0.18 21.43
C GLU A 258 -0.19 -0.03 20.31
N SER A 259 0.21 -0.26 19.06
CA SER A 259 -0.72 -0.25 17.92
C SER A 259 -1.81 -1.32 18.07
N LEU A 260 -1.47 -2.49 18.60
CA LEU A 260 -2.44 -3.55 18.88
C LEU A 260 -3.37 -3.17 20.04
N ASP A 261 -2.85 -2.52 21.08
CA ASP A 261 -3.64 -2.06 22.23
C ASP A 261 -4.57 -0.90 21.87
N ILE A 262 -4.12 0.04 21.03
CA ILE A 262 -4.92 1.12 20.51
C ILE A 262 -6.02 0.57 19.59
N LEU A 263 -5.74 -0.43 18.74
CA LEU A 263 -6.78 -1.09 17.96
C LEU A 263 -7.89 -1.66 18.86
N MET A 264 -7.52 -2.32 19.96
CA MET A 264 -8.50 -2.88 20.91
C MET A 264 -9.30 -1.79 21.59
N THR A 265 -8.63 -0.75 22.08
CA THR A 265 -9.24 0.41 22.73
C THR A 265 -10.21 1.11 21.79
N PHE A 266 -9.80 1.32 20.53
CA PHE A 266 -10.62 1.93 19.50
C PHE A 266 -11.91 1.13 19.24
N LEU A 267 -11.79 -0.19 19.07
CA LEU A 267 -12.96 -1.05 18.84
C LEU A 267 -13.90 -1.05 20.06
N HIS A 268 -13.36 -1.13 21.27
CA HIS A 268 -14.13 -1.06 22.50
C HIS A 268 -14.87 0.27 22.68
N ALA A 269 -14.18 1.39 22.45
CA ALA A 269 -14.75 2.74 22.58
C ALA A 269 -15.95 2.95 21.63
N HIS A 270 -15.96 2.27 20.49
CA HIS A 270 -17.05 2.31 19.51
C HIS A 270 -18.06 1.16 19.66
N GLY A 271 -18.05 0.45 20.79
CA GLY A 271 -19.05 -0.56 21.15
C GLY A 271 -18.84 -1.94 20.53
N TYR A 272 -17.69 -2.20 19.90
CA TYR A 272 -17.41 -3.51 19.30
C TYR A 272 -16.80 -4.47 20.31
N ARG A 273 -17.50 -5.59 20.57
CA ARG A 273 -16.92 -6.78 21.23
C ARG A 273 -16.54 -7.87 20.22
N LYS A 274 -17.19 -7.85 19.05
CA LYS A 274 -16.91 -8.73 17.92
C LYS A 274 -17.05 -7.94 16.62
N VAL A 275 -16.23 -8.26 15.62
CA VAL A 275 -16.36 -7.75 14.25
C VAL A 275 -16.56 -8.93 13.32
N LYS A 276 -17.67 -8.94 12.57
CA LYS A 276 -18.06 -10.07 11.70
C LYS A 276 -18.01 -11.44 12.41
N GLY A 277 -18.38 -11.47 13.69
CA GLY A 277 -18.40 -12.68 14.51
C GLY A 277 -17.07 -13.07 15.15
N ILE A 278 -15.97 -12.37 14.84
CA ILE A 278 -14.64 -12.60 15.43
C ILE A 278 -14.49 -11.72 16.66
N SER A 279 -14.06 -12.28 17.80
CA SER A 279 -13.79 -11.47 19.00
C SER A 279 -12.60 -10.53 18.77
N ILE A 280 -12.64 -9.38 19.42
CA ILE A 280 -11.54 -8.42 19.43
C ILE A 280 -10.20 -9.09 19.85
N ASP A 281 -10.20 -10.00 20.82
CA ASP A 281 -8.98 -10.74 21.21
C ASP A 281 -8.42 -11.60 20.08
N THR A 282 -9.32 -12.18 19.28
CA THR A 282 -8.94 -12.96 18.10
C THR A 282 -8.41 -12.03 17.00
N ILE A 283 -9.01 -10.85 16.83
CA ILE A 283 -8.49 -9.81 15.93
C ILE A 283 -7.09 -9.38 16.37
N LYS A 284 -6.85 -9.14 17.67
CA LYS A 284 -5.51 -8.82 18.20
C LYS A 284 -4.50 -9.91 17.87
N LYS A 285 -4.86 -11.19 18.05
CA LYS A 285 -3.97 -12.32 17.70
C LYS A 285 -3.63 -12.36 16.20
N LEU A 286 -4.62 -12.16 15.35
CA LEU A 286 -4.44 -12.12 13.88
C LEU A 286 -3.63 -10.89 13.43
N ALA A 287 -3.82 -9.73 14.05
CA ALA A 287 -3.03 -8.53 13.79
C ALA A 287 -1.58 -8.68 14.29
N SER A 288 -1.41 -9.32 15.46
CA SER A 288 -0.11 -9.56 16.07
C SER A 288 0.81 -10.39 15.18
N ILE A 289 0.33 -11.49 14.59
CA ILE A 289 1.16 -12.32 13.69
C ILE A 289 1.57 -11.57 12.41
N ILE A 290 0.73 -10.64 11.92
CA ILE A 290 1.07 -9.82 10.74
C ILE A 290 2.22 -8.87 11.06
N LEU A 291 2.23 -8.24 12.24
CA LEU A 291 3.27 -7.29 12.64
C LEU A 291 4.55 -7.97 13.12
N LYS A 292 4.43 -8.97 14.00
CA LYS A 292 5.55 -9.54 14.75
C LYS A 292 6.31 -10.64 14.02
N ASP A 293 5.69 -11.29 13.03
CA ASP A 293 6.33 -12.29 12.19
C ASP A 293 6.54 -11.76 10.76
N ASN A 294 6.66 -10.44 10.61
CA ASN A 294 7.01 -9.83 9.32
C ASN A 294 8.49 -10.03 9.00
N VAL A 295 8.77 -10.85 7.98
CA VAL A 295 10.12 -11.16 7.50
C VAL A 295 10.15 -11.04 5.99
N PHE A 296 11.19 -10.39 5.48
CA PHE A 296 11.37 -10.12 4.06
C PHE A 296 12.83 -10.29 3.63
N ALA A 297 13.04 -10.52 2.34
CA ALA A 297 14.35 -10.48 1.69
C ALA A 297 14.68 -9.08 1.20
N TYR A 298 15.93 -8.66 1.35
CA TYR A 298 16.51 -7.52 0.64
C TYR A 298 17.90 -7.90 0.13
N GLY A 299 18.09 -7.85 -1.19
CA GLY A 299 19.31 -8.36 -1.82
C GLY A 299 19.51 -9.86 -1.53
N LYS A 300 20.62 -10.21 -0.89
CA LYS A 300 20.95 -11.59 -0.49
C LYS A 300 20.72 -11.86 1.01
N LYS A 301 20.10 -10.91 1.70
CA LYS A 301 19.92 -10.93 3.15
C LYS A 301 18.44 -11.03 3.50
N ILE A 302 18.17 -11.55 4.69
CA ILE A 302 16.83 -11.71 5.25
C ILE A 302 16.74 -10.82 6.48
N TYR A 303 15.63 -10.10 6.60
CA TYR A 303 15.40 -9.16 7.69
C TYR A 303 14.06 -9.44 8.33
N LYS A 304 14.02 -9.26 9.65
CA LYS A 304 12.78 -9.19 10.43
C LYS A 304 12.51 -7.75 10.84
N GLN A 305 11.28 -7.30 10.64
CA GLN A 305 10.84 -6.01 11.15
C GLN A 305 10.47 -6.12 12.63
N THR A 306 11.09 -5.30 13.47
CA THR A 306 10.90 -5.27 14.93
C THR A 306 10.10 -4.06 15.39
N THR A 307 9.96 -3.03 14.55
CA THR A 307 9.15 -1.85 14.81
C THR A 307 8.42 -1.43 13.55
N GLY A 308 7.22 -0.88 13.69
CA GLY A 308 6.36 -0.56 12.57
C GLY A 308 5.64 -1.78 11.99
N GLY A 309 5.07 -1.58 10.81
CA GLY A 309 4.57 -2.65 9.96
C GLY A 309 5.03 -2.49 8.51
N ALA A 310 4.85 -3.55 7.72
CA ALA A 310 5.17 -3.54 6.30
C ALA A 310 4.38 -2.46 5.57
N MET A 311 5.05 -1.58 4.81
CA MET A 311 4.38 -0.52 4.03
C MET A 311 3.47 -1.07 2.93
N GLY A 312 3.67 -2.32 2.48
CA GLY A 312 2.79 -2.97 1.49
C GLY A 312 1.65 -3.80 2.09
N SER A 313 1.53 -3.89 3.42
CA SER A 313 0.47 -4.65 4.09
C SER A 313 -0.79 -3.80 4.26
N SER A 314 -1.93 -4.32 3.79
CA SER A 314 -3.24 -3.64 3.88
C SER A 314 -3.61 -3.28 5.31
N LEU A 315 -3.42 -4.21 6.25
CA LEU A 315 -3.69 -3.95 7.67
C LEU A 315 -2.79 -2.86 8.25
N THR A 316 -1.52 -2.77 7.86
CA THR A 316 -0.60 -1.75 8.39
C THR A 316 -1.16 -0.35 8.12
N LEU A 317 -1.75 -0.11 6.94
CA LEU A 317 -2.39 1.16 6.60
C LEU A 317 -3.56 1.49 7.54
N THR A 318 -4.43 0.51 7.82
CA THR A 318 -5.58 0.71 8.71
C THR A 318 -5.16 0.87 10.17
N LEU A 319 -4.16 0.12 10.62
CA LEU A 319 -3.57 0.28 11.96
C LEU A 319 -2.93 1.65 12.15
N ALA A 320 -2.15 2.12 11.17
CA ALA A 320 -1.56 3.46 11.20
C ALA A 320 -2.63 4.54 11.37
N ASN A 321 -3.73 4.43 10.62
CA ASN A 321 -4.82 5.39 10.70
C ASN A 321 -5.55 5.37 12.05
N ILE A 322 -5.78 4.18 12.63
CA ILE A 322 -6.37 4.03 13.96
C ILE A 322 -5.42 4.54 15.05
N PHE A 323 -4.13 4.25 14.94
CA PHE A 323 -3.11 4.79 15.84
C PHE A 323 -3.12 6.32 15.82
N MET A 324 -3.12 6.90 14.61
CA MET A 324 -3.11 8.35 14.44
C MET A 324 -4.42 9.01 14.89
N SER A 325 -5.58 8.33 14.80
CA SER A 325 -6.83 8.89 15.32
C SER A 325 -6.85 8.98 16.85
N GLU A 326 -6.15 8.08 17.54
CA GLU A 326 -5.94 8.18 18.99
C GLU A 326 -4.94 9.29 19.34
N TRP A 327 -3.78 9.29 18.68
CA TRP A 327 -2.72 10.27 18.93
C TRP A 327 -3.19 11.72 18.69
N GLN A 328 -4.00 11.96 17.65
CA GLN A 328 -4.42 13.31 17.27
C GLN A 328 -5.55 13.89 18.14
N LYS A 329 -6.15 13.13 19.06
CA LYS A 329 -7.36 13.55 19.80
C LYS A 329 -7.23 14.94 20.44
N LYS A 330 -6.13 15.17 21.16
CA LYS A 330 -5.87 16.46 21.83
C LYS A 330 -5.80 17.62 20.84
N LEU A 331 -5.18 17.38 19.67
CA LEU A 331 -5.05 18.37 18.62
C LEU A 331 -6.42 18.67 17.99
N VAL A 332 -7.21 17.64 17.69
CA VAL A 332 -8.59 17.78 17.16
C VAL A 332 -9.50 18.50 18.16
N GLU A 333 -9.42 18.18 19.44
CA GLU A 333 -10.17 18.86 20.51
C GLU A 333 -9.84 20.36 20.56
N GLU A 334 -8.56 20.72 20.43
CA GLU A 334 -8.11 22.12 20.42
C GLU A 334 -8.65 22.89 19.21
N GLN A 335 -8.60 22.28 18.01
CA GLN A 335 -9.17 22.88 16.80
C GLN A 335 -10.70 23.02 16.93
N THR A 336 -11.38 22.00 17.46
CA THR A 336 -12.83 21.98 17.65
C THR A 336 -13.30 23.09 18.61
N LYS A 337 -12.60 23.31 19.73
CA LYS A 337 -12.91 24.38 20.70
C LYS A 337 -12.87 25.77 20.09
N THR A 338 -11.98 25.98 19.12
CA THR A 338 -11.76 27.28 18.48
C THR A 338 -12.49 27.42 17.15
N GLY A 339 -13.22 26.38 16.72
CA GLY A 339 -13.94 26.34 15.45
C GLY A 339 -13.01 26.26 14.24
N GLU A 340 -11.74 25.91 14.43
CA GLU A 340 -10.74 25.80 13.38
C GLU A 340 -10.88 24.49 12.59
N PHE A 341 -10.35 24.49 11.38
CA PHE A 341 -10.34 23.30 10.54
C PHE A 341 -9.18 22.37 10.93
N TYR A 342 -9.48 21.07 10.97
CA TYR A 342 -8.50 19.99 11.06
C TYR A 342 -8.85 18.92 10.03
N GLY A 343 -7.85 18.41 9.32
CA GLY A 343 -8.02 17.21 8.53
C GLY A 343 -6.71 16.50 8.28
N ARG A 344 -6.75 15.16 8.26
CA ARG A 344 -5.59 14.31 8.01
C ARG A 344 -5.81 13.39 6.82
N TYR A 345 -4.83 13.34 5.92
CA TYR A 345 -4.70 12.32 4.89
C TYR A 345 -3.48 11.46 5.19
N ILE A 346 -3.69 10.28 5.78
CA ILE A 346 -2.62 9.34 6.13
C ILE A 346 -1.53 10.01 7.01
N ASP A 347 -0.37 10.37 6.43
CA ASP A 347 0.78 11.01 7.06
C ASP A 347 0.78 12.54 6.94
N ASP A 348 -0.07 13.10 6.09
CA ASP A 348 -0.23 14.54 5.86
C ASP A 348 -1.38 15.11 6.71
N ILE A 349 -1.13 16.16 7.50
CA ILE A 349 -2.16 16.88 8.27
C ILE A 349 -2.27 18.32 7.76
N PHE A 350 -3.49 18.86 7.70
CA PHE A 350 -3.77 20.26 7.42
C PHE A 350 -4.61 20.86 8.55
N MET A 351 -4.27 22.07 8.98
CA MET A 351 -5.04 22.85 9.94
C MET A 351 -5.11 24.34 9.56
N THR A 352 -6.15 25.02 10.05
CA THR A 352 -6.21 26.48 10.08
C THR A 352 -5.95 27.01 11.48
N TRP A 353 -5.55 28.28 11.58
CA TRP A 353 -5.25 28.92 12.87
C TRP A 353 -5.50 30.42 12.85
N ASN A 354 -6.45 30.91 13.65
CA ASN A 354 -6.78 32.34 13.78
C ASN A 354 -6.18 33.02 15.03
N ARG A 355 -5.24 32.37 15.73
CA ARG A 355 -4.54 32.95 16.90
C ARG A 355 -3.12 33.37 16.51
N SER A 356 -2.31 33.76 17.49
CA SER A 356 -0.93 34.20 17.25
C SER A 356 -0.07 33.08 16.66
N GLU A 357 0.92 33.43 15.83
CA GLU A 357 1.86 32.47 15.27
C GLU A 357 2.75 31.87 16.37
N GLU A 358 3.04 32.65 17.41
CA GLU A 358 3.81 32.22 18.58
C GLU A 358 3.09 31.10 19.34
N GLU A 359 1.78 31.21 19.56
CA GLU A 359 0.98 30.14 20.17
C GLU A 359 0.94 28.89 19.29
N LEU A 360 0.84 29.06 17.96
CA LEU A 360 0.89 27.94 17.03
C LEU A 360 2.23 27.21 17.16
N ARG A 361 3.36 27.93 17.05
CA ARG A 361 4.70 27.34 17.16
C ARG A 361 4.89 26.61 18.49
N LYS A 362 4.45 27.19 19.60
CA LYS A 362 4.50 26.55 20.91
C LYS A 362 3.69 25.24 20.95
N LEU A 363 2.48 25.24 20.39
CA LEU A 363 1.67 24.02 20.27
C LEU A 363 2.39 22.98 19.41
N LEU A 364 2.96 23.37 18.27
CA LEU A 364 3.63 22.45 17.35
C LEU A 364 4.89 21.82 17.97
N ASP A 365 5.65 22.61 18.71
CA ASP A 365 6.83 22.13 19.44
C ASP A 365 6.41 21.15 20.55
N ASP A 366 5.32 21.44 21.27
CA ASP A 366 4.75 20.53 22.27
C ASP A 366 4.26 19.21 21.65
N VAL A 367 3.54 19.27 20.53
CA VAL A 367 3.03 18.08 19.82
C VAL A 367 4.17 17.12 19.44
N ASN A 368 5.34 17.63 19.07
CA ASN A 368 6.54 16.83 18.76
C ASN A 368 7.15 16.10 19.98
N THR A 369 6.65 16.38 21.20
CA THR A 369 7.02 15.69 22.44
C THR A 369 6.00 14.66 22.90
N TRP A 370 4.78 14.64 22.33
CA TRP A 370 3.68 13.80 22.80
C TRP A 370 3.94 12.30 22.68
N HIS A 371 4.74 11.89 21.70
CA HIS A 371 5.07 10.49 21.49
C HIS A 371 6.51 10.32 21.00
N PRO A 372 7.32 9.42 21.57
CA PRO A 372 8.74 9.27 21.21
C PRO A 372 8.95 8.91 19.73
N ASN A 373 8.05 8.10 19.16
CA ASN A 373 8.16 7.59 17.78
C ASN A 373 7.44 8.45 16.73
N ILE A 374 6.69 9.47 17.12
CA ILE A 374 6.00 10.35 16.17
C ILE A 374 6.75 11.67 16.10
N LYS A 375 7.21 12.02 14.89
CA LYS A 375 7.94 13.26 14.61
C LYS A 375 7.32 13.93 13.41
N LEU A 376 7.10 15.23 13.53
CA LEU A 376 6.39 16.07 12.57
C LEU A 376 7.34 17.09 11.99
N ASP A 377 7.35 17.17 10.66
CA ASP A 377 7.80 18.35 9.95
C ASP A 377 6.62 19.25 9.66
N TYR A 378 6.67 20.51 10.08
CA TYR A 378 5.58 21.46 9.87
C TYR A 378 6.00 22.65 9.00
N LYS A 379 5.03 23.20 8.28
CA LYS A 379 5.15 24.49 7.58
C LYS A 379 3.96 25.35 7.95
N ILE A 380 4.22 26.63 8.19
CA ILE A 380 3.21 27.65 8.50
C ILE A 380 3.27 28.70 7.40
N GLY A 381 2.11 29.17 6.96
CA GLY A 381 2.02 30.27 6.02
C GLY A 381 0.59 30.59 5.63
N ASN A 382 0.41 31.63 4.83
CA ASN A 382 -0.87 31.95 4.21
C ASN A 382 -1.05 31.27 2.84
N SER A 383 0.00 30.66 2.29
CA SER A 383 -0.02 29.93 1.04
C SER A 383 0.83 28.66 1.16
N LEU A 384 0.19 27.48 1.13
CA LEU A 384 0.86 26.19 1.31
C LEU A 384 0.32 25.11 0.36
N PRO A 385 1.19 24.22 -0.16
CA PRO A 385 0.76 23.06 -0.92
C PRO A 385 0.27 21.93 0.01
N PHE A 386 -0.81 21.23 -0.37
CA PHE A 386 -1.32 20.04 0.31
C PHE A 386 -2.09 19.12 -0.67
N LEU A 387 -1.78 17.81 -0.69
CA LEU A 387 -2.41 16.81 -1.60
C LEU A 387 -2.59 17.27 -3.05
N ASP A 388 -1.51 17.82 -3.63
CA ASP A 388 -1.44 18.34 -5.00
C ASP A 388 -2.29 19.60 -5.26
N VAL A 389 -2.72 20.30 -4.21
CA VAL A 389 -3.43 21.59 -4.30
C VAL A 389 -2.63 22.67 -3.59
N GLN A 390 -2.40 23.79 -4.26
CA GLN A 390 -1.90 25.01 -3.61
C GLN A 390 -3.08 25.77 -3.00
N LEU A 391 -3.07 25.91 -1.67
CA LEU A 391 -4.08 26.63 -0.90
C LEU A 391 -3.55 28.00 -0.52
N THR A 392 -4.30 29.07 -0.79
CA THR A 392 -3.91 30.44 -0.42
C THR A 392 -5.05 31.17 0.28
N ASN A 393 -4.75 31.76 1.44
CA ASN A 393 -5.61 32.74 2.09
C ASN A 393 -5.29 34.14 1.51
N ASN A 394 -6.17 34.64 0.66
CA ASN A 394 -6.08 35.99 0.11
C ASN A 394 -7.03 36.92 0.87
N ASN A 395 -6.59 37.44 2.02
CA ASN A 395 -7.34 38.37 2.86
C ASN A 395 -8.75 37.86 3.25
N GLY A 396 -8.86 36.59 3.66
CA GLY A 396 -10.11 35.95 4.05
C GLY A 396 -10.84 35.28 2.88
N ILE A 397 -10.26 35.28 1.68
CA ILE A 397 -10.79 34.57 0.52
C ILE A 397 -9.89 33.36 0.23
N LEU A 398 -10.47 32.16 0.26
CA LEU A 398 -9.77 30.94 -0.14
C LEU A 398 -9.56 30.91 -1.66
N LEU A 399 -8.30 30.88 -2.09
CA LEU A 399 -7.90 30.63 -3.47
C LEU A 399 -7.22 29.26 -3.56
N THR A 400 -7.49 28.53 -4.63
CA THR A 400 -6.91 27.20 -4.89
C THR A 400 -6.38 27.11 -6.31
N SER A 401 -5.27 26.38 -6.50
CA SER A 401 -4.73 26.04 -7.81
C SER A 401 -4.09 24.65 -7.79
N VAL A 402 -3.98 24.00 -8.95
CA VAL A 402 -3.40 22.66 -9.14
C VAL A 402 -2.13 22.77 -9.95
#